data_AF-A0A5C0UHG1-F1
#
_entry.id   AF-A0A5C0UHG1-F1
#
_cell.length_a   1.000
_cell.length_b   1.000
_cell.length_c   1.000
_cell.angle_alpha   90.00
_cell.angle_beta   90.00
_cell.angle_gamma   90.00
#
_symmetry.space_group_name_H-M   'P 1'
#
loop_
_entity.id
_entity.type
_entity.pdbx_description
1 polymer ?
#
loop_
_entity_poly.entity_id
_entity_poly.type
_entity_poly.pdbx_seq_one_letter_code
_entity_poly.pdbx_strand_id
1 'polypeptide(L)'
;MLTLFASLIGFFGSIFPEIIKLFREKSDKAHELKILEKQMEYNNMSIAHLAEIESDIASNNILYKTYKTNILWIDALNGTVRPVLAYGFFIIYAWMKIRQSVIASHLSLLGQVGLLWTENDQAIFAGIISFYFGQRTFSKLRKSF
;
A
#
# COMPACT_ATOMS: atom_id res chain seq x y z
N MET A 1 77.27 19.19 -20.22
CA MET A 1 76.18 20.16 -20.46
C MET A 1 74.93 19.47 -21.03
N LEU A 2 75.03 18.56 -22.01
CA LEU A 2 73.88 17.77 -22.50
C LEU A 2 73.22 16.87 -21.44
N THR A 3 74.00 16.32 -20.50
CA THR A 3 73.50 15.44 -19.41
C THR A 3 72.58 16.15 -18.42
N LEU A 4 72.75 17.46 -18.21
CA LEU A 4 71.85 18.26 -17.37
C LEU A 4 70.51 18.53 -18.05
N PHE A 5 70.50 18.74 -19.37
CA PHE A 5 69.26 18.86 -20.13
C PHE A 5 68.51 17.52 -20.22
N ALA A 6 69.24 16.40 -20.38
CA ALA A 6 68.64 15.07 -20.38
C ALA A 6 68.02 14.70 -19.01
N SER A 7 68.66 15.07 -17.89
CA SER A 7 68.07 14.82 -16.56
C SER A 7 66.87 15.73 -16.27
N LEU A 8 66.87 16.98 -16.76
CA LEU A 8 65.73 17.89 -16.61
C LEU A 8 64.50 17.38 -17.38
N ILE A 9 64.70 16.89 -18.61
CA ILE A 9 63.61 16.35 -19.45
C ILE A 9 63.04 15.06 -18.84
N GLY A 10 63.89 14.19 -18.29
CA GLY A 10 63.44 12.99 -17.55
C GLY A 10 62.64 13.33 -16.28
N PHE A 11 62.99 14.42 -15.60
CA PHE A 11 62.27 14.93 -14.43
C PHE A 11 60.89 15.54 -14.78
N PHE A 12 60.78 16.29 -15.87
CA PHE A 12 59.47 16.81 -16.31
C PHE A 12 58.56 15.71 -16.89
N GLY A 13 59.14 14.68 -17.51
CA GLY A 13 58.41 13.51 -17.98
C GLY A 13 57.76 12.69 -16.87
N SER A 14 58.33 12.67 -15.65
CA SER A 14 57.76 11.95 -14.51
C SER A 14 56.62 12.72 -13.79
N ILE A 15 56.54 14.04 -13.96
CA ILE A 15 55.50 14.89 -13.35
C ILE A 15 54.24 14.95 -14.23
N PHE A 16 54.38 14.81 -15.54
CA PHE A 16 53.26 14.79 -16.50
C PHE A 16 52.13 13.80 -16.15
N PRO A 17 52.41 12.52 -15.82
CA PRO A 17 51.35 11.58 -15.43
C PRO A 17 50.65 11.98 -14.12
N GLU A 18 51.35 12.65 -13.20
CA GLU A 18 50.79 13.07 -11.91
C GLU A 18 49.77 14.21 -12.07
N ILE A 19 50.04 15.17 -12.97
CA ILE A 19 49.11 16.26 -13.30
C ILE A 19 47.83 15.72 -13.94
N ILE A 20 47.95 14.73 -14.84
CA ILE A 20 46.78 14.07 -15.47
C ILE A 20 45.95 13.34 -14.42
N LYS A 21 46.57 12.64 -13.46
CA LYS A 21 45.85 11.99 -12.36
C LYS A 21 45.04 12.99 -11.53
N LEU A 22 45.62 14.12 -11.15
CA LEU A 22 44.93 15.15 -10.35
C LEU A 22 43.71 15.74 -11.07
N PHE A 23 43.80 15.98 -12.38
CA PHE A 23 42.65 16.42 -13.18
C PHE A 23 41.55 15.36 -13.24
N ARG A 24 41.94 14.08 -13.40
CA ARG A 24 40.99 12.96 -13.46
C ARG A 24 40.29 12.75 -12.12
N GLU A 25 41.02 12.76 -11.01
CA GLU A 25 40.47 12.67 -9.66
C GLU A 25 39.47 13.79 -9.34
N LYS A 26 39.73 15.01 -9.82
CA LYS A 26 38.80 16.13 -9.64
C LYS A 26 37.50 15.91 -10.43
N SER A 27 37.60 15.39 -11.65
CA SER A 27 36.44 15.03 -12.47
C SER A 27 35.62 13.91 -11.82
N ASP A 28 36.29 12.89 -11.31
CA ASP A 28 35.66 11.74 -10.67
C ASP A 28 34.92 12.16 -9.39
N LYS A 29 35.55 12.98 -8.53
CA LYS A 29 34.92 13.52 -7.32
C LYS A 29 33.70 14.41 -7.64
N ALA A 30 33.78 15.22 -8.70
CA ALA A 30 32.64 16.04 -9.13
C ALA A 30 31.47 15.16 -9.62
N HIS A 31 31.77 14.02 -10.25
CA HIS A 31 30.76 13.06 -10.66
C HIS A 31 30.12 12.34 -9.47
N GLU A 32 30.92 11.91 -8.49
CA GLU A 32 30.43 11.29 -7.24
C GLU A 32 29.50 12.24 -6.47
N LEU A 33 29.87 13.52 -6.33
CA LEU A 33 29.01 14.52 -5.68
C LEU A 33 27.66 14.66 -6.38
N LYS A 34 27.65 14.64 -7.72
CA LYS A 34 26.41 14.73 -8.50
C LYS A 34 25.51 13.49 -8.34
N ILE A 35 26.10 12.30 -8.16
CA ILE A 35 25.36 11.08 -7.86
C ILE A 35 24.72 11.19 -6.47
N LEU A 36 25.49 11.61 -5.47
CA LEU A 36 25.00 11.80 -4.10
C LEU A 36 23.88 12.84 -4.03
N GLU A 37 24.01 13.95 -4.74
CA GLU A 37 22.98 14.99 -4.81
C GLU A 37 21.66 14.45 -5.39
N LYS A 38 21.72 13.70 -6.50
CA LYS A 38 20.54 13.04 -7.06
C LYS A 38 19.92 12.04 -6.09
N GLN A 39 20.73 11.27 -5.36
CA GLN A 39 20.22 10.34 -4.35
C GLN A 39 19.51 11.07 -3.21
N MET A 40 20.04 12.20 -2.75
CA MET A 40 19.36 13.04 -1.75
C MET A 40 18.05 13.60 -2.26
N GLU A 41 18.01 14.06 -3.52
CA GLU A 41 16.78 14.54 -4.16
C GLU A 41 15.70 13.45 -4.22
N TYR A 42 16.05 12.24 -4.68
CA TYR A 42 15.14 11.09 -4.67
C TYR A 42 14.66 10.73 -3.26
N ASN A 43 15.54 10.78 -2.27
CA ASN A 43 15.18 10.47 -0.89
C ASN A 43 14.24 11.53 -0.29
N ASN A 44 14.49 12.82 -0.57
CA ASN A 44 13.62 13.91 -0.13
C ASN A 44 12.22 13.82 -0.76
N MET A 45 12.13 13.47 -2.05
CA MET A 45 10.84 13.21 -2.71
C MET A 45 10.11 12.00 -2.08
N SER A 46 10.84 10.94 -1.74
CA SER A 46 10.29 9.77 -1.05
C SER A 46 9.72 10.13 0.33
N ILE A 47 10.48 10.86 1.15
CA ILE A 47 10.05 11.30 2.48
C ILE A 47 8.82 12.23 2.38
N ALA A 48 8.81 13.16 1.42
CA ALA A 48 7.68 14.04 1.18
C ALA A 48 6.41 13.25 0.81
N HIS A 49 6.53 12.24 -0.05
CA HIS A 49 5.41 11.39 -0.44
C HIS A 49 4.90 10.54 0.73
N LEU A 50 5.80 10.03 1.57
CA LEU A 50 5.41 9.30 2.79
C LEU A 50 4.66 10.19 3.79
N ALA A 51 5.10 11.45 3.95
CA ALA A 51 4.44 12.42 4.82
C ALA A 51 3.03 12.82 4.30
N GLU A 52 2.86 12.94 2.99
CA GLU A 52 1.57 13.19 2.35
C GLU A 52 0.59 12.04 2.58
N ILE A 53 1.05 10.80 2.38
CA ILE A 53 0.25 9.59 2.64
C ILE A 53 -0.14 9.51 4.13
N GLU A 54 0.78 9.83 5.05
CA GLU A 54 0.48 9.85 6.49
C GLU A 54 -0.58 10.91 6.85
N SER A 55 -0.46 12.12 6.27
CA SER A 55 -1.44 13.20 6.44
C SER A 55 -2.82 12.81 5.92
N ASP A 56 -2.91 12.15 4.77
CA ASP A 56 -4.17 11.66 4.22
C ASP A 56 -4.78 10.55 5.08
N ILE A 57 -3.96 9.68 5.67
CA ILE A 57 -4.42 8.64 6.61
C ILE A 57 -4.91 9.28 7.92
N ALA A 58 -4.23 10.30 8.43
CA ALA A 58 -4.64 11.04 9.62
C ALA A 58 -5.96 11.80 9.40
N SER A 59 -6.11 12.44 8.24
CA SER A 59 -7.32 13.16 7.85
C SER A 59 -8.50 12.21 7.67
N ASN A 60 -8.30 11.06 7.03
CA ASN A 60 -9.32 10.01 6.95
C ASN A 60 -9.70 9.48 8.34
N ASN A 61 -8.74 9.27 9.26
CA ASN A 61 -9.06 8.88 10.63
C ASN A 61 -9.91 9.91 11.38
N ILE A 62 -9.76 11.22 11.11
CA ILE A 62 -10.57 12.27 11.73
C ILE A 62 -12.01 12.23 11.18
N LEU A 63 -12.18 11.97 9.89
CA LEU A 63 -13.51 11.82 9.29
C LEU A 63 -14.30 10.61 9.85
N TYR A 64 -13.59 9.57 10.31
CA TYR A 64 -14.17 8.37 10.96
C TYR A 64 -14.07 8.36 12.48
N LYS A 65 -13.59 9.43 13.13
CA LYS A 65 -13.69 9.57 14.59
C LYS A 65 -15.12 9.93 14.95
N THR A 66 -15.97 8.90 14.91
CA THR A 66 -17.22 8.85 15.68
C THR A 66 -16.93 9.35 17.09
N TYR A 67 -17.64 10.40 17.50
CA TYR A 67 -17.61 10.98 18.83
C TYR A 67 -17.44 9.88 19.89
N LYS A 68 -16.30 9.87 20.59
CA LYS A 68 -16.14 9.04 21.79
C LYS A 68 -16.97 9.68 22.89
N THR A 69 -18.19 9.20 23.05
CA THR A 69 -19.14 9.64 24.09
C THR A 69 -18.68 9.28 25.51
N ASN A 70 -17.56 8.56 25.66
CA ASN A 70 -16.96 8.13 26.94
C ASN A 70 -17.88 7.22 27.79
N ILE A 71 -18.90 6.64 27.16
CA ILE A 71 -19.87 5.75 27.78
C ILE A 71 -19.69 4.35 27.20
N LEU A 72 -19.16 3.44 28.02
CA LEU A 72 -18.76 2.08 27.62
C LEU A 72 -19.89 1.28 26.94
N TRP A 73 -21.14 1.46 27.35
CA TRP A 73 -22.27 0.72 26.76
C TRP A 73 -22.66 1.25 25.38
N ILE A 74 -22.52 2.56 25.14
CA ILE A 74 -22.80 3.19 23.84
C ILE A 74 -21.70 2.81 22.85
N ASP A 75 -20.45 2.86 23.28
CA ASP A 75 -19.30 2.46 22.45
C ASP A 75 -19.33 0.94 22.15
N ALA A 76 -19.74 0.12 23.12
CA ALA A 76 -19.96 -1.31 22.89
C ALA A 76 -21.10 -1.56 21.90
N LEU A 77 -22.24 -0.87 22.06
CA LEU A 77 -23.39 -0.98 21.15
C LEU A 77 -22.99 -0.55 19.74
N ASN A 78 -22.25 0.54 19.59
CA ASN A 78 -21.74 1.01 18.30
C ASN A 78 -20.78 -0.01 17.66
N GLY A 79 -19.97 -0.68 18.47
CA GLY A 79 -19.16 -1.83 18.05
C GLY A 79 -19.98 -3.02 17.53
N THR A 80 -21.22 -3.19 17.99
CA THR A 80 -22.12 -4.27 17.56
C THR A 80 -22.96 -3.94 16.32
N VAL A 81 -23.11 -2.66 15.94
CA VAL A 81 -23.96 -2.25 14.80
C VAL A 81 -23.57 -2.98 13.51
N ARG A 82 -22.27 -3.11 13.23
CA ARG A 82 -21.78 -3.83 12.05
C ARG A 82 -22.14 -5.32 12.07
N PRO A 83 -21.82 -6.10 13.13
CA PRO A 83 -22.28 -7.48 13.25
C PRO A 83 -23.80 -7.64 13.12
N VAL A 84 -24.58 -6.76 13.77
CA VAL A 84 -26.04 -6.83 13.76
C VAL A 84 -26.59 -6.63 12.34
N LEU A 85 -26.08 -5.64 11.60
CA LEU A 85 -26.48 -5.42 10.21
C LEU A 85 -26.07 -6.59 9.30
N ALA A 86 -24.85 -7.12 9.47
CA ALA A 86 -24.38 -8.25 8.66
C ALA A 86 -25.23 -9.51 8.89
N TYR A 87 -25.52 -9.84 10.15
CA TYR A 87 -26.41 -10.96 10.46
C TYR A 87 -27.85 -10.70 10.02
N GLY A 88 -28.35 -9.47 10.14
CA GLY A 88 -29.67 -9.09 9.65
C GLY A 88 -29.83 -9.31 8.15
N PHE A 89 -28.89 -8.81 7.34
CA PHE A 89 -28.90 -9.02 5.90
C PHE A 89 -28.76 -10.51 5.54
N PHE A 90 -27.90 -11.26 6.25
CA PHE A 90 -27.75 -12.69 6.02
C PHE A 90 -29.02 -13.49 6.37
N ILE A 91 -29.69 -13.16 7.48
CA ILE A 91 -30.94 -13.81 7.90
C ILE A 91 -32.05 -13.52 6.91
N ILE A 92 -32.20 -12.28 6.45
CA ILE A 92 -33.22 -11.91 5.45
C ILE A 92 -32.93 -12.63 4.12
N TYR A 93 -31.67 -12.68 3.71
CA TYR A 93 -31.24 -13.42 2.51
C TYR A 93 -31.54 -14.92 2.63
N ALA A 94 -31.14 -15.55 3.75
CA ALA A 94 -31.40 -16.96 4.01
C ALA A 94 -32.91 -17.26 4.05
N TRP A 95 -33.70 -16.38 4.70
CA TRP A 95 -35.15 -16.48 4.72
C TRP A 95 -35.74 -16.46 3.31
N MET A 96 -35.31 -15.51 2.46
CA MET A 96 -35.76 -15.46 1.06
C MET A 96 -35.38 -16.71 0.27
N LYS A 97 -34.18 -17.26 0.48
CA LYS A 97 -33.75 -18.50 -0.18
C LYS A 97 -34.55 -19.72 0.26
N ILE A 98 -34.90 -19.81 1.55
CA ILE A 98 -35.81 -20.85 2.05
C ILE A 98 -37.18 -20.72 1.38
N ARG A 99 -37.75 -19.51 1.30
CA ARG A 99 -39.03 -19.28 0.63
C ARG A 99 -38.98 -19.65 -0.86
N GLN A 100 -37.89 -19.28 -1.54
CA GLN A 100 -37.69 -19.58 -2.95
C GLN A 100 -37.54 -21.10 -3.18
N SER A 101 -36.85 -21.81 -2.29
CA SER A 101 -36.72 -23.28 -2.34
C SER A 101 -38.05 -24.00 -2.14
N VAL A 102 -38.91 -23.52 -1.22
CA VAL A 102 -40.25 -24.08 -1.03
C VAL A 102 -41.11 -23.92 -2.29
N ILE A 103 -41.02 -22.79 -2.98
CA ILE A 103 -41.75 -22.54 -4.24
C ILE A 103 -41.20 -23.42 -5.37
N ALA A 104 -39.88 -23.58 -5.44
CA ALA A 104 -39.19 -24.39 -6.45
C ALA A 104 -39.19 -25.90 -6.17
N SER A 105 -39.92 -26.36 -5.15
CA SER A 105 -39.99 -27.76 -4.71
C SER A 105 -40.49 -28.75 -5.78
N HIS A 106 -41.13 -28.25 -6.83
CA HIS A 106 -41.59 -29.02 -7.99
C HIS A 106 -40.47 -29.38 -8.98
N LEU A 107 -39.28 -28.79 -8.86
CA LEU A 107 -38.11 -29.10 -9.71
C LEU A 107 -37.18 -30.14 -9.06
N SER A 108 -36.37 -30.83 -9.85
CA SER A 108 -35.28 -31.69 -9.34
C SER A 108 -34.23 -30.86 -8.61
N LEU A 109 -33.50 -31.46 -7.64
CA LEU A 109 -32.47 -30.76 -6.85
C LEU A 109 -31.44 -30.01 -7.71
N LEU A 110 -31.01 -30.60 -8.83
CA LEU A 110 -30.06 -29.96 -9.76
C LEU A 110 -30.68 -28.75 -10.48
N GLY A 111 -31.96 -28.82 -10.86
CA GLY A 111 -32.68 -27.69 -11.44
C GLY A 111 -32.94 -26.58 -10.42
N GLN A 112 -33.23 -26.95 -9.17
CA GLN A 112 -33.44 -25.99 -8.08
C GLN A 112 -32.19 -25.17 -7.82
N VAL A 113 -31.00 -25.79 -7.74
CA VAL A 113 -29.75 -25.06 -7.51
C VAL A 113 -29.47 -24.06 -8.63
N GLY A 114 -29.68 -24.44 -9.89
CA GLY A 114 -29.50 -23.54 -11.03
C GLY A 114 -30.43 -22.32 -11.01
N LEU A 115 -31.65 -22.47 -10.49
CA LEU A 115 -32.61 -21.37 -10.34
C LEU A 115 -32.37 -20.53 -9.08
N LEU A 116 -31.92 -21.16 -8.01
CA LEU A 116 -31.72 -20.54 -6.69
C LEU A 116 -30.34 -19.87 -6.56
N TRP A 117 -29.38 -20.19 -7.42
CA TRP A 117 -28.01 -19.70 -7.35
C TRP A 117 -27.60 -18.98 -8.63
N THR A 118 -28.15 -17.77 -8.79
CA THR A 118 -27.88 -16.91 -9.96
C THR A 118 -26.65 -16.02 -9.75
N GLU A 119 -26.15 -15.38 -10.81
CA GLU A 119 -25.06 -14.39 -10.71
C GLU A 119 -25.41 -13.23 -9.77
N ASN A 120 -26.68 -12.81 -9.76
CA ASN A 120 -27.17 -11.78 -8.83
C ASN A 120 -27.07 -12.24 -7.38
N ASP A 121 -27.35 -13.51 -7.09
CA ASP A 121 -27.23 -14.08 -5.75
C ASP A 121 -25.78 -14.18 -5.29
N GLN A 122 -24.88 -14.55 -6.21
CA GLN A 122 -23.44 -14.56 -5.96
C GLN A 122 -22.93 -13.15 -5.64
N ALA A 123 -23.38 -12.14 -6.38
CA ALA A 123 -23.02 -10.75 -6.13
C ALA A 123 -23.52 -10.25 -4.76
N ILE A 124 -24.77 -10.57 -4.39
CA ILE A 124 -25.34 -10.24 -3.08
C ILE A 124 -24.56 -10.94 -1.96
N PHE A 125 -24.27 -12.23 -2.11
CA PHE A 125 -23.52 -13.02 -1.14
C PHE A 125 -22.09 -12.50 -0.96
N ALA A 126 -21.40 -12.20 -2.06
CA ALA A 126 -20.07 -11.58 -2.04
C ALA A 126 -20.11 -10.19 -1.37
N GLY A 127 -21.15 -9.40 -1.63
CA GLY A 127 -21.38 -8.11 -0.98
C GLY A 127 -21.53 -8.23 0.54
N ILE A 128 -22.30 -9.21 1.04
CA ILE A 128 -22.48 -9.45 2.48
C ILE A 128 -21.15 -9.86 3.13
N ILE A 129 -20.39 -10.77 2.51
CA ILE A 129 -19.07 -11.20 3.00
C ILE A 129 -18.09 -10.03 3.02
N SER A 130 -18.03 -9.27 1.93
CA SER A 130 -17.16 -8.09 1.81
C SER A 130 -17.51 -7.02 2.84
N PHE A 131 -18.79 -6.79 3.12
CA PHE A 131 -19.24 -5.87 4.17
C PHE A 131 -18.78 -6.30 5.57
N TYR A 132 -18.87 -7.60 5.89
CA TYR A 132 -18.47 -8.11 7.21
C TYR A 132 -16.95 -8.16 7.41
N PHE A 133 -16.19 -8.60 6.39
CA PHE A 133 -14.74 -8.79 6.49
C PHE A 133 -13.89 -7.63 5.94
N GLY A 134 -14.45 -6.80 5.07
CA GLY A 134 -13.72 -5.82 4.27
C GLY A 134 -12.90 -4.81 5.06
N GLN A 135 -13.30 -4.44 6.28
CA GLN A 135 -12.48 -3.53 7.10
C GLN A 135 -11.58 -4.24 8.12
N ARG A 136 -11.91 -5.48 8.51
CA ARG A 136 -11.08 -6.26 9.46
C ARG A 136 -9.80 -6.76 8.80
N THR A 137 -9.86 -7.18 7.54
CA THR A 137 -8.69 -7.66 6.77
C THR A 137 -7.71 -6.52 6.44
N PHE A 138 -8.22 -5.35 6.04
CA PHE A 138 -7.39 -4.17 5.76
C PHE A 138 -6.65 -3.64 7.01
N SER A 139 -7.24 -3.72 8.19
CA SER A 139 -6.60 -3.27 9.44
C SER A 139 -5.40 -4.13 9.88
N LYS A 140 -5.38 -5.42 9.52
CA LYS A 140 -4.32 -6.36 9.92
C LYS A 140 -3.16 -6.38 8.94
N LEU A 141 -3.41 -6.23 7.63
CA LEU A 141 -2.36 -6.12 6.62
C LEU A 141 -1.49 -4.88 6.84
N ARG A 142 -2.07 -3.78 7.32
CA ARG A 142 -1.35 -2.54 7.65
C ARG A 142 -0.37 -2.62 8.85
N LYS A 143 -0.41 -3.68 9.67
CA LYS A 143 0.55 -3.86 10.78
C LYS A 143 1.74 -4.75 10.42
N SER A 144 1.70 -5.38 9.25
CA SER A 144 2.72 -6.33 8.80
C SER A 144 3.59 -5.79 7.65
N PHE A 145 3.29 -4.58 7.17
CA PHE A 145 4.10 -3.78 6.27
C PHE A 145 4.50 -2.50 7.00
#